data_AF-A0A536AST2-F1
#
_entry.id   AF-A0A536AST2-F1
#
_cell.length_a   1.000
_cell.length_b   1.000
_cell.length_c   1.000
_cell.angle_alpha   90.00
_cell.angle_beta   90.00
_cell.angle_gamma   90.00
#
_symmetry.space_group_name_H-M   'P 1'
#
loop_
_entity.id
_entity.type
_entity.pdbx_description
1 polymer ?
#
loop_
_entity_poly.entity_id
_entity_poly.type
_entity_poly.pdbx_seq_one_letter_code
_entity_poly.pdbx_strand_id
1 'polypeptide(L)'
;MTIAIEYRARDVAKAKGRGVSGNIVAPGAKIEGTVVTAGEIVAVDCGTQVLVSGDTLPNVSPGDDVSFVIADEGKAYLIPTR
;
A
#
# COMPACT_ATOMS: atom_id res chain seq x y z
N MET A 1 -8.89 -10.72 -16.53
CA MET A 1 -8.92 -9.27 -16.32
C MET A 1 -8.91 -9.04 -14.82
N THR A 2 -7.94 -8.28 -14.31
CA THR A 2 -7.79 -8.08 -12.86
C THR A 2 -7.96 -6.59 -12.56
N ILE A 3 -8.73 -6.28 -11.53
CA ILE A 3 -8.91 -4.92 -11.04
C ILE A 3 -7.94 -4.72 -9.87
N ALA A 4 -7.21 -3.61 -9.87
CA ALA A 4 -6.38 -3.19 -8.74
C ALA A 4 -6.85 -1.82 -8.25
N ILE A 5 -6.84 -1.60 -6.94
CA ILE A 5 -7.20 -0.31 -6.33
C ILE A 5 -5.92 0.31 -5.77
N GLU A 6 -5.63 1.53 -6.18
CA GLU A 6 -4.63 2.36 -5.52
C GLU A 6 -5.27 3.11 -4.37
N TYR A 7 -4.65 3.01 -3.21
CA TYR A 7 -5.07 3.69 -2.00
C TYR A 7 -4.20 4.92 -1.74
N ARG A 8 -4.66 5.76 -0.81
CA ARG A 8 -3.86 6.84 -0.24
C ARG A 8 -3.45 6.49 1.18
N ALA A 9 -2.22 6.79 1.56
CA ALA A 9 -1.71 6.58 2.91
C ALA A 9 -1.74 7.86 3.76
N ARG A 10 -1.81 7.67 5.08
CA ARG A 10 -1.48 8.68 6.08
C ARG A 10 -0.74 8.01 7.25
N ASP A 11 -0.21 8.84 8.16
CA ASP A 11 0.46 8.38 9.39
C ASP A 11 1.61 7.39 9.11
N VAL A 12 2.41 7.69 8.08
CA VAL A 12 3.51 6.82 7.63
C VAL A 12 4.64 6.79 8.68
N ALA A 13 5.04 5.57 9.07
CA ALA A 13 6.12 5.31 10.01
C ALA A 13 6.86 4.01 9.66
N LYS A 14 7.97 3.71 10.34
CA LYS A 14 8.67 2.42 10.19
C LYS A 14 7.86 1.28 10.82
N ALA A 15 7.71 0.17 10.10
CA ALA A 15 7.06 -1.02 10.64
C ALA A 15 8.03 -1.87 11.47
N LYS A 16 7.44 -2.78 12.27
CA LYS A 16 8.14 -3.85 13.01
C LYS A 16 7.56 -5.25 12.71
N GLY A 17 6.63 -5.33 11.77
CA GLY A 17 5.83 -6.52 11.49
C GLY A 17 5.17 -6.44 10.12
N ARG A 18 4.27 -7.39 9.85
CA ARG A 18 3.57 -7.53 8.56
C ARG A 18 2.11 -7.88 8.81
N GLY A 19 1.19 -7.19 8.13
CA GLY A 19 -0.24 -7.50 8.18
C GLY A 19 -1.15 -6.32 7.88
N VAL A 20 -2.45 -6.60 7.95
CA VAL A 20 -3.54 -5.64 7.77
C VAL A 20 -4.47 -5.73 8.98
N SER A 21 -4.73 -4.61 9.65
CA SER A 21 -5.67 -4.60 10.77
C SER A 21 -7.07 -4.97 10.29
N GLY A 22 -7.73 -5.90 10.98
CA GLY A 22 -9.10 -6.32 10.63
C GLY A 22 -9.22 -7.13 9.33
N ASN A 23 -8.09 -7.57 8.73
CA ASN A 23 -8.03 -8.41 7.53
C ASN A 23 -8.72 -7.81 6.27
N ILE A 24 -8.91 -6.49 6.23
CA ILE A 24 -9.51 -5.79 5.08
C ILE A 24 -8.71 -4.53 4.74
N VAL A 25 -8.45 -4.32 3.46
CA VAL A 25 -7.77 -3.11 2.96
C VAL A 25 -8.84 -2.09 2.58
N ALA A 26 -9.13 -1.18 3.50
CA ALA A 26 -10.16 -0.15 3.36
C ALA A 26 -9.75 1.09 4.18
N PRO A 27 -10.37 2.27 3.95
CA PRO A 27 -10.14 3.47 4.75
C PRO A 27 -10.20 3.20 6.26
N GLY A 28 -9.19 3.69 6.99
CA GLY A 28 -9.00 3.46 8.42
C GLY A 28 -8.20 2.19 8.77
N ALA A 29 -7.97 1.27 7.84
CA ALA A 29 -7.15 0.10 8.09
C ALA A 29 -5.67 0.49 8.24
N LYS A 30 -5.00 -0.08 9.24
CA LYS A 30 -3.56 0.00 9.41
C LYS A 30 -2.88 -1.13 8.62
N ILE A 31 -1.91 -0.76 7.81
CA ILE A 31 -1.06 -1.65 7.02
C ILE A 31 0.35 -1.64 7.61
N GLU A 32 0.94 -2.82 7.72
CA GLU A 32 2.38 -2.99 7.98
C GLU A 32 2.93 -3.97 6.94
N GLY A 33 4.03 -3.62 6.29
CA GLY A 33 4.60 -4.47 5.25
C GLY A 33 5.87 -3.91 4.67
N THR A 34 6.40 -4.63 3.68
CA THR A 34 7.66 -4.29 3.03
C THR A 34 7.39 -3.66 1.67
N VAL A 35 8.08 -2.58 1.35
CA VAL A 35 7.98 -1.91 0.06
C VAL A 35 8.61 -2.80 -1.01
N VAL A 36 7.85 -3.13 -2.05
CA VAL A 36 8.28 -3.94 -3.20
C VAL A 36 8.73 -3.04 -4.34
N THR A 37 7.97 -1.97 -4.61
CA THR A 37 8.30 -0.97 -5.64
C THR A 37 8.04 0.43 -5.10
N ALA A 38 8.82 1.40 -5.55
CA ALA A 38 8.66 2.82 -5.23
C ALA A 38 8.60 3.66 -6.52
N GLY A 39 8.00 4.84 -6.45
CA GLY A 39 7.76 5.72 -7.59
C GLY A 39 6.38 6.38 -7.49
N GLU A 40 5.72 6.58 -8.63
CA GLU A 40 4.35 7.12 -8.69
C GLU A 40 3.33 6.21 -7.97
N ILE A 41 3.49 4.90 -8.12
CA ILE A 41 2.73 3.87 -7.38
C ILE A 41 3.73 3.07 -6.55
N VAL A 42 3.50 3.06 -5.25
CA VAL A 42 4.24 2.26 -4.28
C VAL A 42 3.48 0.96 -4.07
N ALA A 43 4.14 -0.17 -4.29
CA ALA A 43 3.57 -1.47 -3.93
C ALA A 43 4.14 -1.91 -2.59
N VAL A 44 3.27 -2.27 -1.65
CA VAL A 44 3.64 -2.78 -0.32
C VAL A 44 3.11 -4.20 -0.18
N ASP A 45 3.99 -5.11 0.22
CA ASP A 45 3.61 -6.48 0.56
C ASP A 45 3.35 -6.62 2.06
N CYS A 46 2.07 -6.76 2.41
CA CYS A 46 1.60 -6.97 3.79
C CYS A 46 1.02 -8.37 4.01
N GLY A 47 1.32 -9.33 3.13
CA GLY A 47 0.68 -10.66 3.05
C GLY A 47 -0.18 -10.80 1.80
N THR A 48 -0.48 -9.66 1.19
CA THR A 48 -0.98 -9.46 -0.17
C THR A 48 -0.37 -8.16 -0.68
N GLN A 49 -0.40 -7.95 -2.00
CA GLN A 49 0.11 -6.71 -2.59
C GLN A 49 -0.93 -5.60 -2.49
N VAL A 50 -0.57 -4.49 -1.85
CA VAL A 50 -1.38 -3.27 -1.78
C VAL A 50 -0.69 -2.18 -2.57
N LEU A 51 -1.44 -1.51 -3.44
CA LEU A 51 -0.96 -0.38 -4.22
C LEU A 51 -1.33 0.92 -3.52
N VAL A 52 -0.37 1.81 -3.37
CA VAL A 52 -0.55 3.09 -2.69
C VAL A 52 0.06 4.21 -3.53
N SER A 53 -0.57 5.37 -3.55
CA SER A 53 -0.04 6.55 -4.22
C SER A 53 1.29 6.98 -3.58
N GLY A 54 2.33 7.09 -4.40
CA GLY A 54 3.67 7.49 -3.96
C GLY A 54 3.74 8.88 -3.35
N ASP A 55 2.83 9.78 -3.76
CA ASP A 55 2.69 11.12 -3.16
C ASP A 55 2.37 11.06 -1.67
N THR A 56 1.73 9.97 -1.22
CA THR A 56 1.32 9.76 0.17
C THR A 56 2.29 8.88 0.97
N LEU A 57 3.30 8.31 0.31
CA LEU A 57 4.38 7.51 0.91
C LEU A 57 5.74 8.05 0.43
N PRO A 58 6.10 9.29 0.77
CA PRO A 58 7.36 9.88 0.32
C PRO A 58 8.56 9.21 1.02
N ASN A 59 9.69 9.19 0.33
CA ASN A 59 10.99 8.73 0.85
C ASN A 59 11.07 7.25 1.24
N VAL A 60 10.26 6.39 0.61
CA VAL A 60 10.37 4.94 0.75
C VAL A 60 11.16 4.33 -0.39
N SER A 61 11.94 3.30 -0.08
CA SER A 61 12.72 2.52 -1.04
C SER A 61 12.30 1.05 -1.01
N PRO A 62 12.46 0.30 -2.12
CA PRO A 62 12.27 -1.14 -2.11
C PRO A 62 13.10 -1.80 -1.01
N GLY A 63 12.47 -2.67 -0.21
CA GLY A 63 13.06 -3.32 0.96
C GLY A 63 12.78 -2.61 2.29
N ASP A 64 12.23 -1.40 2.29
CA ASP A 64 11.86 -0.71 3.53
C ASP A 64 10.62 -1.33 4.18
N ASP A 65 10.68 -1.53 5.50
CA ASP A 65 9.52 -1.90 6.29
C ASP A 65 8.74 -0.66 6.74
N VAL A 66 7.51 -0.54 6.25
CA VAL A 66 6.65 0.63 6.45
C VAL A 66 5.34 0.26 7.10
N SER A 67 4.82 1.18 7.91
CA SER A 67 3.48 1.15 8.48
C SER A 67 2.74 2.42 8.13
N PHE A 68 1.46 2.32 7.79
CA PHE A 68 0.62 3.47 7.45
C PHE A 68 -0.85 3.11 7.64
N VAL A 69 -1.71 4.13 7.60
CA VAL A 69 -3.17 3.96 7.60
C VAL A 69 -3.70 4.30 6.22
N ILE A 70 -4.65 3.50 5.71
CA ILE A 70 -5.38 3.82 4.49
C ILE A 70 -6.23 5.07 4.78
N ALA A 71 -5.93 6.18 4.15
CA ALA A 71 -6.69 7.41 4.27
C ALA A 71 -7.99 7.29 3.47
N ASP A 72 -7.87 7.00 2.18
CA ASP A 72 -8.98 6.96 1.21
C ASP A 72 -8.68 5.95 0.10
N GLU A 73 -9.74 5.53 -0.60
CA GLU A 73 -9.62 4.84 -1.89
C GLU A 73 -9.30 5.86 -2.97
N GLY A 74 -8.25 5.61 -3.75
CA GLY A 74 -7.82 6.45 -4.85
C GLY A 74 -8.41 5.97 -6.18
N LYS A 75 -7.54 5.55 -7.10
CA LYS A 75 -7.92 5.17 -8.46
C LYS A 75 -8.02 3.66 -8.59
N ALA A 76 -9.04 3.19 -9.31
CA ALA A 76 -9.11 1.81 -9.76
C ALA A 76 -8.42 1.68 -11.13
N TYR A 77 -7.58 0.65 -11.28
CA TYR A 77 -6.87 0.33 -12.51
C TYR A 77 -7.33 -1.02 -13.05
N LEU A 78 -7.40 -1.10 -14.38
CA LEU A 78 -7.62 -2.35 -15.10
C LEU A 78 -6.26 -2.89 -15.53
N ILE A 79 -5.91 -4.06 -15.02
CA ILE A 79 -4.71 -4.79 -15.43
C ILE A 79 -5.13 -5.81 -16.49
N PRO A 80 -4.73 -5.63 -17.77
CA PRO A 80 -4.96 -6.61 -18.80
C PRO A 80 -4.18 -7.88 -18.44
N THR A 81 -4.89 -8.97 -18.19
CA THR A 81 -4.28 -10.29 -18.10
C THR A 81 -4.09 -10.79 -19.53
N ARG A 82 -2.85 -11.09 -19.92
CA ARG A 82 -2.57 -11.78 -21.19
C ARG A 82 -3.29 -13.11 -21.29
#